data_AF-A0A0P9LPK6-F1
#
_entry.id   AF-A0A0P9LPK6-F1
#
_cell.length_a   1.000
_cell.length_b   1.000
_cell.length_c   1.000
_cell.angle_alpha   90.00
_cell.angle_beta   90.00
_cell.angle_gamma   90.00
#
_symmetry.space_group_name_H-M   'P 1'
#
loop_
_entity.id
_entity.type
_entity.pdbx_description
1 polymer ?
#
loop_
_entity_poly.entity_id
_entity_poly.type
_entity_poly.pdbx_seq_one_letter_code
_entity_poly.pdbx_strand_id
1 'polypeptide(L)'
;KKLQQGAFQPLQQDAFSTLQHAPFLKGLLKPFKGKGGMLQLTELCRSLEDDLNALAEDQVLAQANRHPYTLLPVRMVRQRTSA
;
A
#
# COMPACT_ATOMS: atom_id res chain seq x y z
N LYS A 1 19.77 13.70 -28.58
CA LYS A 1 18.99 12.59 -27.98
C LYS A 1 18.48 13.06 -26.62
N LYS A 2 17.18 13.30 -26.45
CA LYS A 2 16.62 13.57 -25.11
C LYS A 2 16.70 12.26 -24.32
N LEU A 3 17.51 12.24 -23.27
CA LEU A 3 17.52 11.18 -22.28
C LEU A 3 16.16 11.25 -21.56
N GLN A 4 15.17 10.50 -22.05
CA GLN A 4 14.03 10.12 -21.22
C GLN A 4 14.53 9.04 -20.25
N GLN A 5 15.45 9.42 -19.37
CA GLN A 5 15.81 8.62 -18.21
C GLN A 5 14.55 8.59 -17.35
N GLY A 6 13.98 7.39 -17.17
CA GLY A 6 12.72 7.17 -16.49
C GLY A 6 12.76 7.77 -15.10
N ALA A 7 12.18 8.97 -14.96
CA ALA A 7 12.03 9.63 -13.68
C ALA A 7 11.04 8.82 -12.84
N PHE A 8 11.33 8.72 -11.55
CA PHE A 8 10.43 8.14 -10.56
C PHE A 8 9.06 8.79 -10.67
N GLN A 9 8.04 7.96 -10.87
CA GLN A 9 6.64 8.34 -10.91
C GLN A 9 6.05 8.20 -9.50
N PRO A 10 5.79 9.31 -8.79
CA PRO A 10 5.16 9.24 -7.48
C PRO A 10 3.73 8.71 -7.60
N LEU A 11 3.31 7.93 -6.60
CA LEU A 11 1.93 7.46 -6.50
C LEU A 11 0.97 8.65 -6.53
N GLN A 12 0.03 8.61 -7.47
CA GLN A 12 -1.03 9.59 -7.61
C GLN A 12 -2.27 9.12 -6.84
N GLN A 13 -3.22 10.03 -6.61
CA GLN A 13 -4.43 9.73 -5.82
C GLN A 13 -5.28 8.63 -6.46
N ASP A 14 -5.27 8.53 -7.79
CA ASP A 14 -5.98 7.51 -8.56
C ASP A 14 -5.49 6.08 -8.26
N ALA A 15 -4.21 5.90 -7.94
CA ALA A 15 -3.65 4.60 -7.55
C ALA A 15 -4.34 4.02 -6.29
N PHE A 16 -4.79 4.89 -5.38
CA PHE A 16 -5.50 4.50 -4.15
C PHE A 16 -6.98 4.20 -4.37
N SER A 17 -7.56 4.57 -5.52
CA SER A 17 -8.97 4.30 -5.83
C SER A 17 -9.28 2.80 -5.98
N THR A 18 -8.25 2.02 -6.28
CA THR A 18 -8.33 0.56 -6.41
C THR A 18 -8.34 -0.15 -5.05
N LEU A 19 -7.88 0.53 -4.00
CA LEU A 19 -7.89 -0.01 -2.64
C LEU A 19 -9.32 -0.03 -2.13
N GLN A 20 -9.69 -1.11 -1.43
CA GLN A 20 -10.99 -1.18 -0.80
C GLN A 20 -11.13 -0.06 0.24
N HIS A 21 -11.99 0.91 -0.04
CA HIS A 21 -12.38 1.87 0.98
C HIS A 21 -13.28 1.16 1.99
N ALA A 22 -12.82 1.11 3.25
CA ALA A 22 -13.62 0.60 4.34
C ALA A 22 -15.00 1.30 4.29
N PRO A 23 -16.11 0.56 4.15
CA PRO A 23 -17.43 1.18 4.24
C PRO A 23 -17.46 1.90 5.58
N PHE A 24 -17.84 3.18 5.58
CA PHE A 24 -17.89 3.98 6.80
C PHE A 24 -18.71 3.19 7.82
N LEU A 25 -18.01 2.58 8.79
CA LEU A 25 -18.62 1.75 9.81
C LEU A 25 -19.34 2.73 10.73
N LYS A 26 -20.58 3.11 10.37
CA LYS A 26 -21.47 3.95 11.19
C LYS A 26 -21.71 3.37 12.59
N GLY A 27 -21.19 2.18 12.86
CA GLY A 27 -21.15 1.50 14.14
C GLY A 27 -19.78 1.46 14.81
N LEU A 28 -18.72 2.14 14.38
CA LEU A 28 -17.46 2.23 15.15
C LEU A 28 -17.64 3.07 16.43
N LEU A 29 -18.57 4.03 16.39
CA LEU A 29 -18.98 4.87 17.52
C LEU A 29 -20.08 4.23 18.38
N LYS A 30 -20.68 3.12 17.93
CA LYS A 30 -21.54 2.28 18.77
C LYS A 30 -20.67 1.11 19.26
N PRO A 31 -20.72 0.69 20.52
CA PRO A 31 -19.97 -0.49 20.93
C PRO A 31 -20.32 -1.65 20.01
N PHE A 32 -19.30 -2.31 19.43
CA PHE A 32 -19.49 -3.50 18.59
C PHE A 32 -20.43 -4.45 19.33
N LYS A 33 -21.64 -4.67 18.81
CA LYS A 33 -22.56 -5.64 19.40
C LYS A 33 -22.01 -7.04 19.09
N GLY A 34 -21.22 -7.59 20.02
CA GLY A 34 -20.62 -8.92 19.93
C GLY A 34 -19.35 -8.99 19.06
N LYS A 35 -18.77 -10.20 18.97
CA LYS A 35 -17.46 -10.46 18.32
C LYS A 35 -17.48 -10.33 16.79
N GLY A 36 -18.64 -10.46 16.14
CA GLY A 36 -18.75 -10.52 14.67
C GLY A 36 -18.25 -9.26 13.97
N GLY A 37 -18.60 -8.07 14.47
CA GLY A 37 -18.16 -6.81 13.87
C GLY A 37 -16.66 -6.53 14.03
N MET A 38 -16.06 -6.99 15.14
CA MET A 38 -14.61 -6.88 15.34
C MET A 38 -13.85 -7.80 14.39
N LEU A 39 -14.31 -9.04 14.19
CA LEU A 39 -13.68 -9.97 13.25
C LEU A 39 -13.74 -9.45 11.80
N GLN A 40 -14.88 -8.88 11.39
CA GLN A 40 -15.02 -8.27 10.06
C GLN A 40 -14.07 -7.07 9.89
N LEU A 41 -13.92 -6.24 10.93
CA LEU A 41 -12.96 -5.14 10.90
C LEU A 41 -11.51 -5.65 10.83
N THR A 42 -11.15 -6.67 11.60
CA THR A 42 -9.81 -7.28 11.53
C THR A 42 -9.51 -7.79 10.13
N GLU A 43 -10.46 -8.48 9.51
CA GLU A 43 -10.28 -9.01 8.15
C GLU A 43 -10.14 -7.88 7.12
N LEU A 44 -10.97 -6.84 7.24
CA LEU A 44 -10.87 -5.64 6.39
C LEU A 44 -9.52 -4.94 6.54
N CYS A 45 -9.01 -4.80 7.78
CA CYS A 45 -7.70 -4.20 8.02
C CYS A 45 -6.57 -5.03 7.40
N ARG A 46 -6.63 -6.36 7.51
CA ARG A 46 -5.64 -7.27 6.88
C ARG A 46 -5.68 -7.18 5.36
N SER A 47 -6.87 -7.26 4.77
CA SER A 47 -7.02 -7.12 3.31
C SER A 47 -6.48 -5.78 2.82
N LEU A 48 -6.78 -4.68 3.51
CA LEU A 48 -6.30 -3.36 3.14
C LEU A 48 -4.77 -3.24 3.30
N GLU A 49 -4.20 -3.86 4.34
CA GLU A 49 -2.74 -3.92 4.53
C GLU A 49 -2.06 -4.68 3.38
N ASP A 50 -2.62 -5.82 2.98
CA ASP A 50 -2.11 -6.61 1.86
C ASP A 50 -2.18 -5.83 0.53
N ASP A 51 -3.30 -5.15 0.26
CA ASP A 51 -3.46 -4.32 -0.94
C ASP A 51 -2.50 -3.13 -0.95
N LEU A 52 -2.29 -2.46 0.20
CA LEU A 52 -1.32 -1.37 0.33
C LEU A 52 0.12 -1.85 0.14
N ASN A 53 0.45 -3.02 0.67
CA ASN A 53 1.75 -3.65 0.49
C ASN A 53 1.99 -3.98 -0.99
N ALA A 54 1.00 -4.57 -1.67
CA ALA A 54 1.08 -4.87 -3.09
C ALA A 54 1.28 -3.60 -3.93
N LEU A 55 0.51 -2.55 -3.66
CA LEU A 55 0.65 -1.25 -4.33
C LEU A 55 2.07 -0.67 -4.17
N ALA A 56 2.62 -0.72 -2.95
CA ALA A 56 3.97 -0.24 -2.68
C ALA A 56 5.05 -1.11 -3.37
N GLU A 57 4.89 -2.43 -3.39
CA GLU A 57 5.82 -3.33 -4.07
C GLU A 57 5.81 -3.10 -5.59
N ASP A 58 4.62 -3.09 -6.20
CA ASP A 58 4.45 -3.07 -7.64
C ASP A 58 4.75 -1.71 -8.26
N GLN A 59 4.43 -0.61 -7.56
CA GLN A 59 4.61 0.73 -8.11
C GLN A 59 5.83 1.46 -7.57
N VAL A 60 6.20 1.29 -6.29
CA VAL A 60 7.31 2.06 -5.69
C VAL A 60 8.59 1.24 -5.71
N LEU A 61 8.57 0.02 -5.16
CA LEU A 61 9.76 -0.82 -5.06
C LEU A 61 10.24 -1.29 -6.45
N ALA A 62 9.31 -1.60 -7.37
CA ALA A 62 9.67 -1.95 -8.75
C ALA A 62 10.43 -0.82 -9.47
N GLN A 63 10.01 0.44 -9.27
CA GLN A 63 10.71 1.60 -9.83
C GLN A 63 12.10 1.78 -9.21
N ALA A 64 12.21 1.67 -7.88
CA ALA A 64 13.47 1.78 -7.17
C ALA A 64 14.48 0.67 -7.56
N ASN A 65 13.99 -0.48 -8.03
CA ASN A 65 14.81 -1.59 -8.52
C ASN A 65 15.14 -1.52 -10.02
N ARG A 66 14.73 -0.46 -10.72
CA ARG A 66 15.05 -0.24 -12.13
C ARG A 66 16.22 0.72 -12.30
N HIS A 67 16.97 0.57 -13.39
CA HIS A 67 17.95 1.58 -13.81
C HIS A 67 17.25 2.95 -14.05
N PRO A 68 17.82 4.09 -13.62
CA PRO A 68 19.18 4.25 -13.09
C PRO A 68 19.30 4.09 -11.56
N TYR A 69 18.22 3.84 -10.84
CA TYR A 69 18.22 3.78 -9.37
C TYR A 69 19.08 2.64 -8.79
N THR A 70 19.25 1.55 -9.55
CA THR A 70 20.15 0.45 -9.18
C THR A 70 21.63 0.84 -9.09
N LEU A 71 22.02 2.01 -9.60
CA LEU A 71 23.40 2.52 -9.51
C LEU A 71 23.67 3.25 -8.18
N LEU A 72 22.63 3.55 -7.40
CA LEU A 72 22.79 4.24 -6.12
C LEU A 72 23.36 3.27 -5.07
N PRO A 73 24.22 3.74 -4.14
CA PRO A 73 24.77 2.90 -3.06
C PRO A 73 23.72 2.56 -1.98
N VAL A 74 22.52 3.13 -2.09
CA VAL A 74 21.37 2.87 -1.22
C VAL A 74 20.29 2.16 -2.02
N ARG A 75 19.66 1.16 -1.42
CA ARG A 75 18.56 0.41 -2.04
C ARG A 75 17.34 0.46 -1.14
N MET A 76 16.17 0.60 -1.76
CA MET A 76 14.89 0.41 -1.09
C MET A 76 14.63 -1.10 -1.00
N VAL A 77 14.17 -1.55 0.17
CA VAL A 77 13.84 -2.95 0.43
C VAL A 77 12.56 -3.00 1.26
N ARG A 78 11.68 -3.96 1.00
CA ARG A 78 10.52 -4.20 1.85
C ARG A 78 10.97 -4.71 3.22
N GLN A 79 10.62 -3.97 4.27
CA GLN A 79 10.76 -4.42 5.64
C GLN A 79 9.49 -5.16 6.05
N ARG A 80 9.61 -6.45 6.39
CA ARG A 80 8.52 -7.21 7.00
C ARG A 80 8.61 -7.04 8.50
N THR A 81 7.70 -6.25 9.08
CA THR A 81 7.57 -6.12 10.53
C THR A 81 6.57 -7.17 11.02
N SER A 82 7.04 -8.21 11.69
CA SER A 82 6.16 -9.06 12.50
C SER A 82 5.91 -8.38 13.84
N ALA A 83 4.65 -8.15 14.19
CA ALA A 83 4.23 -7.73 15.52
C ALA A 83 3.81 -8.95 16.37
#